data_AF-A0A6P9EIX9-F1
#
_entry.id   AF-A0A6P9EIX9-F1
#
_cell.length_a   1.000
_cell.length_b   1.000
_cell.length_c   1.000
_cell.angle_alpha   90.00
_cell.angle_beta   90.00
_cell.angle_gamma   90.00
#
_symmetry.space_group_name_H-M   'P 1'
#
loop_
_entity.id
_entity.type
_entity.pdbx_description
1 polymer ?
#
loop_
_entity_poly.entity_id
_entity_poly.type
_entity_poly.pdbx_seq_one_letter_code
_entity_poly.pdbx_strand_id
1 'polypeptide(L)'
;MTAAGEPLRDCEVVSYLLNGLNSEYESFVISVTTKATLISSAELFNLNQTRINNFRNHPLFIHQYSCPLSEVRTQCSNLLFRTSETQGKCREIMEYMYSTTILLLLLTIFLVLFDEISAKVPAIIVFGDSSVDAGNNNQIPTIARSNFEPYGRDFKGGKATGRFSNGRITTDFIAEAFGLKPIIPAYLDPSYNIADFATGVTFASAGTGYDNATSSVLSVIPLWKELEYYKDYQKKLRSYLGESEADKRISEALHVMSLGTNDFLENYYSFPGGRQSQFSVTRYEDYLIGIATNFIKALYGLGARKISLGGLPPMGCLPLERATNIMGGNGCNDRYNNVSMEFNEKLKKLTVELNKELSGIKLVFSNPYYVLLHIIKKPSSYGFEVTSVACCATGMFEMGYSCNRDDLFTCTDANKYVFWDAFHPTQKTNSIVSNYVVKKVLAEFL
;
A
#
# COMPACT_ATOMS: atom_id res chain seq x y z
N MET A 1 -61.44 -8.72 -28.92
CA MET A 1 -60.89 -9.86 -28.15
C MET A 1 -59.87 -10.57 -29.02
N THR A 2 -58.61 -10.47 -28.59
CA THR A 2 -57.41 -11.30 -28.85
C THR A 2 -57.33 -12.24 -30.05
N ALA A 3 -56.24 -12.11 -30.81
CA ALA A 3 -55.21 -13.17 -30.87
C ALA A 3 -53.82 -12.52 -30.99
N ALA A 4 -52.90 -12.95 -30.11
CA ALA A 4 -51.50 -12.58 -30.10
C ALA A 4 -50.76 -13.16 -31.32
N GLY A 5 -49.80 -12.40 -31.86
CA GLY A 5 -48.91 -12.85 -32.93
C GLY A 5 -47.57 -12.13 -32.87
N GLU A 6 -46.57 -12.87 -32.39
CA GLU A 6 -45.10 -12.70 -32.39
C GLU A 6 -44.44 -11.39 -31.91
N PRO A 7 -43.34 -11.45 -31.13
CA PRO A 7 -42.49 -10.29 -30.89
C PRO A 7 -41.88 -9.82 -32.22
N LEU A 8 -42.05 -8.54 -32.56
CA LEU A 8 -41.40 -7.89 -33.71
C LEU A 8 -39.87 -8.04 -33.58
N ARG A 9 -39.16 -8.28 -34.68
CA ARG A 9 -37.69 -8.31 -34.63
C ARG A 9 -37.13 -6.91 -34.42
N ASP A 10 -35.94 -6.84 -33.84
CA ASP A 10 -35.26 -5.64 -33.33
C ASP A 10 -35.32 -4.37 -34.22
N CYS A 11 -35.39 -4.51 -35.55
CA CYS A 11 -35.44 -3.39 -36.50
C CYS A 11 -36.74 -3.25 -37.32
N GLU A 12 -37.74 -4.12 -37.13
CA GLU A 12 -39.04 -4.01 -37.84
C GLU A 12 -39.88 -2.83 -37.31
N VAL A 13 -39.65 -2.43 -36.06
CA VAL A 13 -40.38 -1.33 -35.42
C VAL A 13 -40.05 0.03 -36.06
N VAL A 14 -38.80 0.23 -36.50
CA VAL A 14 -38.38 1.45 -37.23
C VAL A 14 -39.12 1.59 -38.55
N SER A 15 -39.31 0.48 -39.26
CA SER A 15 -40.09 0.45 -40.50
C SER A 15 -41.59 0.65 -40.25
N TYR A 16 -42.12 0.25 -39.09
CA TYR A 16 -43.52 0.44 -38.71
C TYR A 16 -43.81 1.89 -38.33
N LEU A 17 -42.90 2.50 -37.57
CA LEU A 17 -42.86 3.91 -37.22
C LEU A 17 -42.88 4.77 -38.51
N LEU A 18 -41.97 4.53 -39.46
CA LEU A 18 -41.90 5.27 -40.73
C LEU A 18 -43.14 5.12 -41.64
N ASN A 19 -44.03 4.16 -41.34
CA ASN A 19 -45.29 3.91 -42.05
C ASN A 19 -46.55 4.38 -41.28
N GLY A 20 -46.48 4.61 -39.97
CA GLY A 20 -47.64 4.90 -39.12
C GLY A 20 -47.45 6.18 -38.30
N LEU A 21 -48.24 7.21 -38.59
CA LEU A 21 -48.33 8.43 -37.78
C LEU A 21 -48.99 8.10 -36.42
N ASN A 22 -48.21 7.97 -35.34
CA ASN A 22 -48.77 7.87 -33.99
C ASN A 22 -47.89 8.56 -32.93
N SER A 23 -48.49 9.09 -31.86
CA SER A 23 -47.85 9.98 -30.88
C SER A 23 -47.11 9.30 -29.71
N GLU A 24 -47.04 7.96 -29.67
CA GLU A 24 -46.20 7.20 -28.70
C GLU A 24 -44.73 7.04 -29.16
N TYR A 25 -44.38 7.76 -30.22
CA TYR A 25 -43.16 7.65 -31.02
C TYR A 25 -41.87 8.08 -30.28
N GLU A 26 -41.93 9.12 -29.47
CA GLU A 26 -40.73 9.71 -28.83
C GLU A 26 -40.15 8.80 -27.74
N SER A 27 -41.00 8.18 -26.92
CA SER A 27 -40.57 7.33 -25.80
C SER A 27 -39.87 6.04 -26.24
N PHE A 28 -40.27 5.49 -27.40
CA PHE A 28 -39.74 4.23 -27.91
C PHE A 28 -38.38 4.38 -28.59
N VAL A 29 -38.18 5.44 -29.39
CA VAL A 29 -36.90 5.75 -30.06
C VAL A 29 -35.78 6.03 -29.04
N ILE A 30 -36.12 6.64 -27.90
CA ILE A 30 -35.19 6.88 -26.79
C ILE A 30 -34.68 5.55 -26.19
N SER A 31 -35.51 4.51 -26.15
CA SER A 31 -35.14 3.22 -25.54
C SER A 31 -34.22 2.36 -26.40
N VAL A 32 -34.48 2.30 -27.71
CA VAL A 32 -33.74 1.46 -28.68
C VAL A 32 -32.29 1.96 -28.88
N THR A 33 -32.11 3.28 -28.97
CA THR A 33 -30.82 3.91 -29.28
C THR A 33 -29.82 3.84 -28.13
N THR A 34 -30.32 3.84 -26.90
CA THR A 34 -29.50 3.92 -25.69
C THR A 34 -28.90 2.56 -25.32
N LYS A 35 -29.63 1.47 -25.52
CA LYS A 35 -29.23 0.11 -25.11
C LYS A 35 -28.17 -0.52 -26.05
N ALA A 36 -28.31 -0.36 -27.37
CA ALA A 36 -27.36 -0.86 -28.36
C ALA A 36 -25.97 -0.20 -28.26
N THR A 37 -25.98 1.12 -28.00
CA THR A 37 -24.78 1.95 -27.92
C THR A 37 -23.99 1.66 -26.64
N LEU A 38 -24.65 1.40 -25.51
CA LEU A 38 -23.99 1.07 -24.24
C LEU A 38 -23.36 -0.33 -24.22
N ILE A 39 -24.01 -1.35 -24.81
CA ILE A 39 -23.47 -2.72 -24.86
C ILE A 39 -22.25 -2.80 -25.77
N SER A 40 -22.33 -2.19 -26.96
CA SER A 40 -21.21 -2.15 -27.92
C SER A 40 -20.02 -1.38 -27.33
N SER A 41 -20.27 -0.29 -26.59
CA SER A 41 -19.23 0.45 -25.87
C SER A 41 -18.59 -0.38 -24.75
N ALA A 42 -19.40 -1.08 -23.94
CA ALA A 42 -18.90 -1.88 -22.82
C ALA A 42 -18.02 -3.06 -23.26
N GLU A 43 -18.34 -3.68 -24.40
CA GLU A 43 -17.53 -4.74 -25.02
C GLU A 43 -16.25 -4.18 -25.68
N LEU A 44 -16.29 -2.99 -26.28
CA LEU A 44 -15.11 -2.33 -26.86
C LEU A 44 -14.04 -1.96 -25.80
N PHE A 45 -14.46 -1.65 -24.56
CA PHE A 45 -13.59 -1.15 -23.48
C PHE A 45 -13.21 -2.20 -22.43
N ASN A 46 -13.53 -3.49 -22.63
CA ASN A 46 -13.11 -4.60 -21.75
C ASN A 46 -13.45 -4.40 -20.26
N LEU A 47 -14.63 -3.83 -19.97
CA LEU A 47 -15.13 -3.69 -18.60
C LEU A 47 -15.39 -5.08 -17.96
N ASN A 48 -15.14 -5.23 -16.65
CA ASN A 48 -15.43 -6.48 -15.93
C ASN A 48 -16.94 -6.85 -16.04
N GLN A 49 -17.23 -8.14 -16.28
CA GLN A 49 -18.56 -8.76 -16.33
C GLN A 49 -19.56 -8.22 -15.30
N THR A 50 -19.13 -7.96 -14.07
CA THR A 50 -20.01 -7.47 -12.99
C THR A 50 -20.53 -6.06 -13.24
N ARG A 51 -19.71 -5.17 -13.83
CA ARG A 51 -20.15 -3.81 -14.20
C ARG A 51 -21.09 -3.87 -15.41
N ILE A 52 -20.80 -4.72 -16.39
CA ILE A 52 -21.64 -4.93 -17.58
C ILE A 52 -23.05 -5.45 -17.19
N ASN A 53 -23.12 -6.38 -16.25
CA ASN A 53 -24.39 -6.94 -15.77
C ASN A 53 -25.23 -5.94 -14.95
N ASN A 54 -24.60 -5.04 -14.20
CA ASN A 54 -25.31 -3.98 -13.48
C ASN A 54 -25.96 -2.95 -14.42
N PHE A 55 -25.34 -2.66 -15.57
CA PHE A 55 -25.95 -1.82 -16.61
C PHE A 55 -27.12 -2.54 -17.32
N ARG A 56 -27.00 -3.86 -17.57
CA ARG A 56 -28.06 -4.65 -18.25
C ARG A 56 -29.34 -4.82 -17.41
N ASN A 57 -29.25 -4.81 -16.07
CA ASN A 57 -30.36 -5.12 -15.17
C ASN A 57 -31.02 -3.88 -14.52
N HIS A 58 -30.65 -2.67 -14.92
CA HIS A 58 -31.18 -1.44 -14.32
C HIS A 58 -32.65 -1.17 -14.76
N PRO A 59 -33.58 -0.76 -13.87
CA PRO A 59 -35.03 -0.74 -14.14
C PRO A 59 -35.49 0.14 -15.31
N LEU A 60 -34.66 1.10 -15.73
CA LEU A 60 -34.88 1.97 -16.89
C LEU A 60 -34.74 1.26 -18.25
N PHE A 61 -34.25 0.02 -18.30
CA PHE A 61 -33.83 -0.68 -19.54
C PHE A 61 -34.65 -1.93 -19.88
N ILE A 62 -35.90 -2.01 -19.43
CA ILE A 62 -36.78 -3.19 -19.56
C ILE A 62 -37.41 -3.34 -20.97
N HIS A 63 -37.10 -2.46 -21.93
CA HIS A 63 -37.56 -2.66 -23.31
C HIS A 63 -36.54 -3.43 -24.17
N GLN A 64 -37.09 -4.31 -25.02
CA GLN A 64 -36.46 -5.53 -25.53
C GLN A 64 -35.92 -5.39 -26.95
N TYR A 65 -35.82 -4.17 -27.49
CA TYR A 65 -35.50 -3.94 -28.89
C TYR A 65 -34.24 -3.09 -29.06
N SER A 66 -33.28 -3.55 -29.87
CA SER A 66 -32.03 -2.83 -30.17
C SER A 66 -31.75 -2.82 -31.68
N CYS A 67 -31.95 -1.69 -32.36
CA CYS A 67 -31.69 -1.56 -33.79
C CYS A 67 -30.35 -0.82 -34.04
N PRO A 68 -29.39 -1.42 -34.75
CA PRO A 68 -28.10 -0.79 -35.06
C PRO A 68 -28.25 0.45 -35.95
N LEU A 69 -27.42 1.47 -35.72
CA LEU A 69 -27.40 2.72 -36.50
C LEU A 69 -27.19 2.47 -38.01
N SER A 70 -26.40 1.46 -38.38
CA SER A 70 -26.17 1.06 -39.77
C SER A 70 -27.44 0.54 -40.45
N GLU A 71 -28.30 -0.13 -39.71
CA GLU A 71 -29.53 -0.73 -40.20
C GLU A 71 -30.63 0.34 -40.33
N VAL A 72 -30.74 1.26 -39.36
CA VAL A 72 -31.60 2.46 -39.48
C VAL A 72 -31.17 3.33 -40.66
N ARG A 73 -29.86 3.52 -40.86
CA ARG A 73 -29.32 4.26 -42.02
C ARG A 73 -29.66 3.56 -43.34
N THR A 74 -29.57 2.24 -43.38
CA THR A 74 -29.92 1.44 -44.56
C THR A 74 -31.42 1.53 -44.87
N GLN A 75 -32.27 1.47 -43.84
CA GLN A 75 -33.72 1.66 -44.01
C GLN A 75 -34.06 3.07 -44.48
N CYS A 76 -33.47 4.12 -43.90
CA CYS A 76 -33.69 5.50 -44.33
C CYS A 76 -33.10 5.80 -45.73
N SER A 77 -32.04 5.11 -46.16
CA SER A 77 -31.50 5.24 -47.52
C SER A 77 -32.26 4.41 -48.56
N ASN A 78 -32.88 3.29 -48.17
CA ASN A 78 -33.79 2.53 -49.04
C ASN A 78 -35.14 3.24 -49.27
N LEU A 79 -35.44 4.32 -48.54
CA LEU A 79 -36.64 5.14 -48.67
C LEU A 79 -36.52 6.28 -49.71
N LEU A 80 -35.51 6.21 -50.59
CA LEU A 80 -35.21 7.20 -51.65
C LEU A 80 -36.38 7.56 -52.60
N PHE A 81 -37.50 6.82 -52.56
CA PHE A 81 -38.69 7.05 -53.39
C PHE A 81 -39.96 7.48 -52.62
N ARG A 82 -39.86 7.90 -51.36
CA ARG A 82 -41.03 8.35 -50.55
C ARG A 82 -41.13 9.88 -50.40
N THR A 83 -42.29 10.33 -49.91
CA THR A 83 -42.68 11.75 -49.77
C THR A 83 -41.68 12.56 -48.94
N SER A 84 -41.64 13.88 -49.17
CA SER A 84 -40.77 14.82 -48.44
C SER A 84 -40.94 14.74 -46.92
N GLU A 85 -42.14 14.40 -46.44
CA GLU A 85 -42.44 14.25 -45.02
C GLU A 85 -41.73 13.04 -44.38
N THR A 86 -41.67 11.90 -45.06
CA THR A 86 -40.95 10.70 -44.57
C THR A 86 -39.44 10.92 -44.57
N GLN A 87 -38.92 11.65 -45.57
CA GLN A 87 -37.51 12.03 -45.63
C GLN A 87 -37.12 13.01 -44.50
N GLY A 88 -38.02 13.96 -44.16
CA GLY A 88 -37.85 14.86 -43.02
C GLY A 88 -37.74 14.13 -41.68
N LYS A 89 -38.65 13.17 -41.43
CA LYS A 89 -38.62 12.35 -40.20
C LYS A 89 -37.39 11.45 -40.10
N CYS A 90 -36.94 10.86 -41.20
CA CYS A 90 -35.67 10.12 -41.23
C CYS A 90 -34.48 11.02 -40.90
N ARG A 91 -34.48 12.27 -41.38
CA ARG A 91 -33.42 13.22 -41.04
C ARG A 91 -33.44 13.58 -39.56
N GLU A 92 -34.61 13.88 -38.98
CA GLU A 92 -34.76 14.18 -37.55
C GLU A 92 -34.33 13.00 -36.66
N ILE A 93 -34.74 11.78 -37.00
CA ILE A 93 -34.34 10.57 -36.27
C ILE A 93 -32.82 10.38 -36.35
N MET A 94 -32.22 10.52 -37.54
CA MET A 94 -30.78 10.39 -37.70
C MET A 94 -30.02 11.49 -36.94
N GLU A 95 -30.46 12.75 -37.00
CA GLU A 95 -29.85 13.87 -36.25
C GLU A 95 -29.94 13.66 -34.73
N TYR A 96 -31.08 13.18 -34.23
CA TYR A 96 -31.26 12.87 -32.82
C TYR A 96 -30.40 11.68 -32.38
N MET A 97 -30.30 10.62 -33.19
CA MET A 97 -29.43 9.47 -32.94
C MET A 97 -27.95 9.86 -32.97
N TYR A 98 -27.51 10.69 -33.92
CA TYR A 98 -26.13 11.19 -33.95
C TYR A 98 -25.82 12.07 -32.73
N SER A 99 -26.72 12.98 -32.36
CA SER A 99 -26.55 13.87 -31.21
C SER A 99 -26.47 13.08 -29.88
N THR A 100 -27.37 12.11 -29.68
CA THR A 100 -27.36 11.25 -28.48
C THR A 100 -26.15 10.32 -28.43
N THR A 101 -25.72 9.78 -29.57
CA THR A 101 -24.50 8.94 -29.65
C THR A 101 -23.25 9.76 -29.34
N ILE A 102 -23.14 10.98 -29.86
CA ILE A 102 -22.03 11.89 -29.57
C ILE A 102 -22.03 12.29 -28.09
N LEU A 103 -23.19 12.61 -27.52
CA LEU A 103 -23.32 12.95 -26.10
C LEU A 103 -22.95 11.77 -25.19
N LEU A 104 -23.40 10.55 -25.51
CA LEU A 104 -23.04 9.33 -24.78
C LEU A 104 -21.56 9.01 -24.91
N LEU A 105 -20.98 9.17 -26.11
CA LEU A 105 -19.55 9.00 -26.35
C LEU A 105 -18.73 10.00 -25.52
N LEU A 106 -19.12 11.27 -25.51
CA LEU A 106 -18.49 12.32 -24.69
C LEU A 106 -18.66 12.04 -23.19
N LEU A 107 -19.81 11.54 -22.74
CA LEU A 107 -20.05 11.14 -21.35
C LEU A 107 -19.21 9.92 -20.97
N THR A 108 -19.04 8.93 -21.85
CA THR A 108 -18.13 7.79 -21.60
C THR A 108 -16.67 8.19 -21.67
N ILE A 109 -16.27 9.08 -22.59
CA ILE A 109 -14.93 9.67 -22.63
C ILE A 109 -14.68 10.43 -21.33
N PHE A 110 -15.65 11.22 -20.84
CA PHE A 110 -15.58 11.86 -19.53
C PHE A 110 -15.44 10.80 -18.42
N LEU A 111 -16.29 9.77 -18.35
CA LEU A 111 -16.23 8.72 -17.33
C LEU A 111 -14.94 7.87 -17.37
N VAL A 112 -14.30 7.69 -18.54
CA VAL A 112 -12.99 7.02 -18.71
C VAL A 112 -11.83 7.98 -18.38
N LEU A 113 -11.94 9.27 -18.70
CA LEU A 113 -10.98 10.29 -18.28
C LEU A 113 -11.06 10.57 -16.76
N PHE A 114 -12.13 10.15 -16.10
CA PHE A 114 -12.32 10.13 -14.65
C PHE A 114 -11.99 8.76 -14.01
N ASP A 115 -11.27 7.86 -14.70
CA ASP A 115 -10.59 6.75 -14.02
C ASP A 115 -9.52 7.34 -13.09
N GLU A 116 -9.93 7.53 -11.84
CA GLU A 116 -9.15 7.91 -10.66
C GLU A 116 -7.86 8.69 -10.92
N ILE A 117 -7.96 10.02 -10.86
CA ILE A 117 -6.91 10.81 -10.22
C ILE A 117 -6.99 10.53 -8.70
N SER A 118 -6.82 9.26 -8.30
CA SER A 118 -6.18 9.00 -7.01
C SER A 118 -4.76 9.49 -7.20
N ALA A 119 -4.24 10.24 -6.24
CA ALA A 119 -2.85 10.65 -6.27
C ALA A 119 -2.00 9.41 -5.97
N LYS A 120 -1.95 8.46 -6.93
CA LYS A 120 -1.31 7.15 -6.78
C LYS A 120 0.08 7.36 -6.25
N VAL A 121 0.35 6.82 -5.07
CA VAL A 121 1.70 6.69 -4.55
C VAL A 121 2.46 5.77 -5.52
N PRO A 122 3.41 6.29 -6.32
CA PRO A 122 4.00 5.52 -7.41
C PRO A 122 5.18 4.65 -6.95
N ALA A 123 5.69 4.89 -5.74
CA ALA A 123 6.73 4.10 -5.11
C ALA A 123 6.68 4.21 -3.57
N ILE A 124 7.17 3.16 -2.90
CA ILE A 124 7.48 3.19 -1.46
C ILE A 124 9.00 3.19 -1.26
N ILE A 125 9.53 4.20 -0.58
CA ILE A 125 10.97 4.35 -0.33
C ILE A 125 11.19 4.24 1.17
N VAL A 126 12.01 3.29 1.61
CA VAL A 126 12.05 2.88 3.02
C VAL A 126 13.43 3.10 3.63
N PHE A 127 13.44 3.64 4.85
CA PHE A 127 14.60 3.83 5.71
C PHE A 127 14.30 3.22 7.08
N GLY A 128 15.28 2.60 7.71
CA GLY A 128 15.01 2.04 9.03
C GLY A 128 15.89 0.91 9.52
N ASP A 129 15.35 0.21 10.49
CA ASP A 129 15.98 -0.92 11.15
C ASP A 129 15.44 -2.28 10.65
N SER A 130 15.62 -3.32 11.46
CA SER A 130 15.21 -4.70 11.17
C SER A 130 13.71 -4.86 10.95
N SER A 131 12.89 -3.95 11.46
CA SER A 131 11.43 -3.94 11.24
C SER A 131 11.04 -3.70 9.78
N VAL A 132 11.95 -3.13 8.99
CA VAL A 132 11.73 -2.73 7.59
C VAL A 132 12.90 -3.07 6.64
N ASP A 133 13.88 -3.85 7.13
CA ASP A 133 14.97 -4.41 6.33
C ASP A 133 14.51 -5.64 5.53
N ALA A 134 14.81 -5.62 4.23
CA ALA A 134 14.49 -6.69 3.29
C ALA A 134 15.69 -7.59 2.95
N GLY A 135 16.86 -7.34 3.56
CA GLY A 135 18.09 -8.11 3.35
C GLY A 135 19.33 -7.27 3.01
N ASN A 136 19.38 -5.97 3.30
CA ASN A 136 20.61 -5.19 3.07
C ASN A 136 21.77 -5.72 3.93
N ASN A 137 21.49 -6.19 5.15
CA ASN A 137 22.49 -6.78 6.04
C ASN A 137 23.15 -8.06 5.49
N ASN A 138 22.57 -8.68 4.47
CA ASN A 138 23.17 -9.85 3.81
C ASN A 138 24.47 -9.49 3.09
N GLN A 139 24.63 -8.21 2.73
CA GLN A 139 25.70 -7.72 1.85
C GLN A 139 26.85 -7.04 2.62
N ILE A 140 26.78 -7.02 3.95
CA ILE A 140 27.80 -6.41 4.82
C ILE A 140 28.23 -7.37 5.93
N PRO A 141 29.48 -7.31 6.43
CA PRO A 141 29.99 -8.22 7.45
C PRO A 141 29.41 -7.89 8.84
N THR A 142 28.24 -8.45 9.15
CA THR A 142 27.55 -8.31 10.44
C THR A 142 26.92 -9.62 10.89
N ILE A 143 26.69 -9.76 12.20
CA ILE A 143 25.91 -10.85 12.78
C ILE A 143 24.39 -10.61 12.70
N ALA A 144 23.96 -9.37 12.49
CA ALA A 144 22.56 -8.99 12.38
C ALA A 144 22.00 -9.44 11.02
N ARG A 145 21.79 -10.74 10.85
CA ARG A 145 21.27 -11.36 9.62
C ARG A 145 20.16 -12.37 9.93
N SER A 146 19.27 -12.55 8.96
CA SER A 146 18.15 -13.49 8.98
C SER A 146 17.93 -14.13 7.59
N ASN A 147 19.02 -14.36 6.86
CA ASN A 147 19.03 -14.96 5.52
C ASN A 147 19.25 -16.49 5.54
N PHE A 148 18.80 -17.13 6.60
CA PHE A 148 18.89 -18.58 6.82
C PHE A 148 17.60 -19.08 7.48
N GLU A 149 17.35 -20.39 7.38
CA GLU A 149 16.20 -21.02 8.01
C GLU A 149 16.29 -20.93 9.55
N PRO A 150 15.15 -20.71 10.26
CA PRO A 150 13.78 -20.82 9.77
C PRO A 150 13.16 -19.51 9.27
N TYR A 151 13.92 -18.41 9.20
CA TYR A 151 13.42 -17.14 8.67
C TYR A 151 12.91 -17.30 7.23
N GLY A 152 11.84 -16.59 6.89
CA GLY A 152 11.24 -16.65 5.56
C GLY A 152 10.53 -17.98 5.21
N ARG A 153 10.30 -18.90 6.15
CA ARG A 153 9.58 -20.16 5.87
C ARG A 153 8.17 -19.97 5.28
N ASP A 154 7.49 -18.89 5.68
CA ASP A 154 6.16 -18.50 5.21
C ASP A 154 6.23 -17.44 4.10
N PHE A 155 7.45 -17.05 3.70
CA PHE A 155 7.68 -16.24 2.51
C PHE A 155 7.45 -17.08 1.25
N LYS A 156 7.21 -16.42 0.11
CA LYS A 156 6.99 -17.13 -1.16
C LYS A 156 8.18 -18.02 -1.50
N GLY A 157 7.92 -19.33 -1.59
CA GLY A 157 8.94 -20.34 -1.87
C GLY A 157 9.78 -20.76 -0.66
N GLY A 158 9.40 -20.38 0.56
CA GLY A 158 10.09 -20.76 1.80
C GLY A 158 11.51 -20.19 1.91
N LYS A 159 11.75 -19.02 1.29
CA LYS A 159 13.10 -18.44 1.17
C LYS A 159 13.38 -17.42 2.27
N ALA A 160 14.47 -17.63 3.00
CA ALA A 160 15.04 -16.62 3.88
C ALA A 160 15.64 -15.47 3.06
N THR A 161 15.04 -14.29 3.13
CA THR A 161 15.47 -13.10 2.36
C THR A 161 16.37 -12.15 3.16
N GLY A 162 16.49 -12.35 4.48
CA GLY A 162 17.06 -11.33 5.38
C GLY A 162 16.01 -10.42 6.03
N ARG A 163 14.72 -10.70 5.80
CA ARG A 163 13.62 -10.16 6.60
C ARG A 163 13.62 -10.86 7.96
N PHE A 164 13.60 -10.07 9.03
CA PHE A 164 13.49 -10.57 10.40
C PHE A 164 12.05 -10.99 10.74
N SER A 165 11.54 -11.99 10.02
CA SER A 165 10.22 -12.57 10.21
C SER A 165 10.16 -13.97 9.57
N ASN A 166 9.10 -14.72 9.84
CA ASN A 166 8.77 -15.93 9.08
C ASN A 166 8.39 -15.62 7.62
N GLY A 167 8.10 -14.37 7.28
CA GLY A 167 7.70 -14.00 5.92
C GLY A 167 7.82 -12.50 5.64
N ARG A 168 6.78 -11.94 5.05
CA ARG A 168 6.67 -10.52 4.70
C ARG A 168 6.64 -9.64 5.94
N ILE A 169 7.18 -8.44 5.80
CA ILE A 169 7.23 -7.40 6.83
C ILE A 169 6.24 -6.28 6.52
N THR A 170 6.05 -5.35 7.46
CA THR A 170 5.02 -4.30 7.40
C THR A 170 5.04 -3.52 6.08
N THR A 171 6.22 -3.16 5.57
CA THR A 171 6.37 -2.35 4.36
C THR A 171 6.00 -3.10 3.08
N ASP A 172 6.14 -4.44 3.05
CA ASP A 172 5.66 -5.26 1.93
C ASP A 172 4.13 -5.18 1.81
N PHE A 173 3.43 -5.24 2.94
CA PHE A 173 1.97 -5.13 2.96
C PHE A 173 1.49 -3.71 2.69
N ILE A 174 2.24 -2.69 3.14
CA ILE A 174 1.95 -1.30 2.77
C ILE A 174 2.05 -1.13 1.25
N ALA A 175 3.14 -1.59 0.62
CA ALA A 175 3.30 -1.50 -0.83
C ALA A 175 2.13 -2.16 -1.59
N GLU A 176 1.73 -3.36 -1.19
CA GLU A 176 0.57 -4.06 -1.77
C GLU A 176 -0.73 -3.26 -1.59
N ALA A 177 -0.95 -2.66 -0.42
CA ALA A 177 -2.16 -1.88 -0.16
C ALA A 177 -2.23 -0.58 -1.01
N PHE A 178 -1.09 -0.04 -1.43
CA PHE A 178 -0.98 1.06 -2.39
C PHE A 178 -1.01 0.60 -3.86
N GLY A 179 -1.24 -0.69 -4.13
CA GLY A 179 -1.32 -1.25 -5.48
C GLY A 179 0.04 -1.44 -6.16
N LEU A 180 1.13 -1.43 -5.40
CA LEU A 180 2.49 -1.64 -5.89
C LEU A 180 2.89 -3.12 -5.79
N LYS A 181 4.10 -3.46 -6.26
CA LYS A 181 4.65 -4.82 -6.12
C LYS A 181 4.57 -5.25 -4.64
N PRO A 182 4.13 -6.49 -4.34
CA PRO A 182 3.84 -6.90 -2.96
C PRO A 182 5.09 -7.10 -2.11
N ILE A 183 6.28 -6.98 -2.68
CA ILE A 183 7.58 -7.16 -2.02
C ILE A 183 8.44 -5.95 -2.31
N ILE A 184 9.02 -5.34 -1.27
CA ILE A 184 10.02 -4.27 -1.41
C ILE A 184 11.42 -4.89 -1.41
N PRO A 185 12.23 -4.71 -2.47
CA PRO A 185 13.59 -5.22 -2.52
C PRO A 185 14.58 -4.39 -1.69
N ALA A 186 15.62 -5.06 -1.18
CA ALA A 186 16.76 -4.42 -0.53
C ALA A 186 17.67 -3.77 -1.58
N TYR A 187 18.11 -2.54 -1.33
CA TYR A 187 18.93 -1.79 -2.29
C TYR A 187 20.25 -2.47 -2.65
N LEU A 188 20.88 -3.17 -1.69
CA LEU A 188 22.16 -3.84 -1.89
C LEU A 188 22.03 -5.24 -2.51
N ASP A 189 20.83 -5.80 -2.63
CA ASP A 189 20.66 -7.15 -3.18
C ASP A 189 20.96 -7.16 -4.69
N PRO A 190 22.00 -7.92 -5.14
CA PRO A 190 22.44 -7.93 -6.53
C PRO A 190 21.44 -8.58 -7.49
N SER A 191 20.39 -9.23 -6.96
CA SER A 191 19.31 -9.84 -7.75
C SER A 191 18.35 -8.80 -8.34
N TYR A 192 18.41 -7.55 -7.88
CA TYR A 192 17.53 -6.46 -8.29
C TYR A 192 18.30 -5.36 -9.00
N ASN A 193 17.61 -4.59 -9.83
CA ASN A 193 18.17 -3.43 -10.52
C ASN A 193 17.25 -2.20 -10.41
N ILE A 194 17.62 -1.10 -11.05
CA ILE A 194 16.89 0.16 -10.96
C ILE A 194 15.42 0.06 -11.45
N ALA A 195 15.12 -0.83 -12.40
CA ALA A 195 13.75 -1.06 -12.87
C ALA A 195 12.88 -1.69 -11.76
N ASP A 196 13.47 -2.51 -10.89
CA ASP A 196 12.78 -3.04 -9.72
C ASP A 196 12.56 -1.97 -8.67
N PHE A 197 13.59 -1.17 -8.41
CA PHE A 197 13.57 -0.11 -7.41
C PHE A 197 12.64 1.06 -7.75
N ALA A 198 12.29 1.25 -9.02
CA ALA A 198 11.46 2.36 -9.49
C ALA A 198 10.04 2.40 -8.88
N THR A 199 9.57 1.31 -8.28
CA THR A 199 8.26 1.21 -7.59
C THR A 199 8.39 0.90 -6.10
N GLY A 200 9.59 0.60 -5.61
CA GLY A 200 9.78 0.20 -4.22
C GLY A 200 11.24 -0.15 -3.92
N VAL A 201 11.80 0.41 -2.85
CA VAL A 201 13.16 0.10 -2.41
C VAL A 201 13.31 0.35 -0.91
N THR A 202 14.09 -0.49 -0.22
CA THR A 202 14.50 -0.24 1.17
C THR A 202 16.01 -0.09 1.30
N PHE A 203 16.41 0.95 2.04
CA PHE A 203 17.79 1.20 2.46
C PHE A 203 18.02 0.77 3.91
N ALA A 204 16.97 0.30 4.59
CA ALA A 204 17.00 -0.09 5.99
C ALA A 204 18.02 -1.19 6.28
N SER A 205 18.50 -1.22 7.52
CA SER A 205 19.52 -2.15 7.98
C SER A 205 19.21 -2.61 9.39
N ALA A 206 19.12 -3.92 9.61
CA ALA A 206 18.91 -4.47 10.94
C ALA A 206 19.98 -4.01 11.94
N GLY A 207 19.57 -3.69 13.17
CA GLY A 207 20.41 -3.12 14.23
C GLY A 207 20.62 -1.60 14.14
N THR A 208 20.12 -0.94 13.09
CA THR A 208 20.29 0.51 12.94
C THR A 208 19.36 1.29 13.87
N GLY A 209 19.78 2.50 14.22
CA GLY A 209 19.01 3.49 14.96
C GLY A 209 19.24 4.89 14.40
N TYR A 210 18.67 5.91 15.04
CA TYR A 210 18.98 7.30 14.71
C TYR A 210 20.43 7.63 15.06
N ASP A 211 20.94 7.18 16.21
CA ASP A 211 22.31 7.43 16.63
C ASP A 211 23.31 6.51 15.91
N ASN A 212 24.38 7.09 15.37
CA ASN A 212 25.46 6.32 14.75
C ASN A 212 26.17 5.38 15.74
N ALA A 213 26.16 5.71 17.03
CA ALA A 213 26.66 4.82 18.07
C ALA A 213 25.86 3.51 18.15
N THR A 214 24.55 3.56 17.88
CA THR A 214 23.68 2.38 17.84
C THR A 214 24.13 1.41 16.75
N SER A 215 24.32 1.91 15.53
CA SER A 215 24.79 1.08 14.41
C SER A 215 26.19 0.50 14.62
N SER A 216 27.00 1.13 15.47
CA SER A 216 28.35 0.66 15.80
C SER A 216 28.33 -0.60 16.68
N VAL A 217 27.26 -0.84 17.45
CA VAL A 217 27.13 -2.00 18.34
C VAL A 217 27.27 -3.32 17.57
N LEU A 218 26.60 -3.41 16.41
CA LEU A 218 26.59 -4.62 15.56
C LEU A 218 27.32 -4.41 14.22
N SER A 219 28.01 -3.27 14.05
CA SER A 219 28.71 -2.89 12.81
C SER A 219 27.80 -2.95 11.57
N VAL A 220 26.63 -2.32 11.67
CA VAL A 220 25.58 -2.31 10.64
C VAL A 220 25.55 -0.99 9.87
N ILE A 221 24.70 -0.86 8.84
CA ILE A 221 24.64 0.34 8.00
C ILE A 221 23.99 1.48 8.79
N PRO A 222 24.72 2.56 9.12
CA PRO A 222 24.13 3.66 9.89
C PRO A 222 23.17 4.52 9.06
N LEU A 223 22.26 5.23 9.71
CA LEU A 223 21.22 6.03 9.07
C LEU A 223 21.78 7.04 8.04
N TRP A 224 22.94 7.66 8.30
CA TRP A 224 23.57 8.56 7.34
C TRP A 224 23.98 7.85 6.05
N LYS A 225 24.34 6.56 6.13
CA LYS A 225 24.71 5.74 4.98
C LYS A 225 23.48 5.30 4.18
N GLU A 226 22.35 5.07 4.84
CA GLU A 226 21.06 4.89 4.16
C GLU A 226 20.71 6.11 3.29
N LEU A 227 20.97 7.32 3.79
CA LEU A 227 20.79 8.57 3.02
C LEU A 227 21.75 8.66 1.82
N GLU A 228 22.98 8.17 1.95
CA GLU A 228 23.92 8.10 0.82
C GLU A 228 23.44 7.13 -0.26
N TYR A 229 22.94 5.96 0.13
CA TYR A 229 22.33 5.01 -0.79
C TYR A 229 21.11 5.59 -1.48
N TYR A 230 20.30 6.38 -0.77
CA TYR A 230 19.19 7.10 -1.37
C TYR A 230 19.66 8.10 -2.43
N LYS A 231 20.71 8.89 -2.15
CA LYS A 231 21.29 9.81 -3.15
C LYS A 231 21.83 9.07 -4.39
N ASP A 232 22.44 7.90 -4.20
CA ASP A 232 22.89 7.04 -5.30
C ASP A 232 21.70 6.48 -6.10
N TYR A 233 20.66 6.01 -5.42
CA TYR A 233 19.40 5.58 -6.04
C TYR A 233 18.77 6.70 -6.88
N GLN A 234 18.71 7.93 -6.37
CA GLN A 234 18.16 9.07 -7.12
C GLN A 234 18.91 9.32 -8.43
N LYS A 235 20.26 9.21 -8.42
CA LYS A 235 21.06 9.32 -9.65
C LYS A 235 20.70 8.22 -10.64
N LYS A 236 20.66 6.96 -10.19
CA LYS A 236 20.30 5.81 -11.03
C LYS A 236 18.87 5.93 -11.58
N LEU A 237 17.94 6.40 -10.76
CA LEU A 237 16.53 6.59 -11.14
C LEU A 237 16.41 7.67 -12.22
N ARG A 238 17.11 8.80 -12.09
CA ARG A 238 17.17 9.86 -13.11
C ARG A 238 17.79 9.34 -14.41
N SER A 239 18.83 8.51 -14.35
CA SER A 239 19.39 7.89 -15.56
C SER A 239 18.40 6.91 -16.24
N TYR A 240 17.53 6.26 -15.46
CA TYR A 240 16.57 5.27 -15.96
C TYR A 240 15.27 5.89 -16.50
N LEU A 241 14.68 6.86 -15.80
CA LEU A 241 13.38 7.47 -16.15
C LEU A 241 13.51 8.83 -16.86
N GLY A 242 14.70 9.44 -16.82
CA GLY A 242 14.89 10.87 -17.11
C GLY A 242 14.65 11.74 -15.87
N GLU A 243 15.24 12.94 -15.85
CA GLU A 243 15.25 13.82 -14.67
C GLU A 243 13.84 14.18 -14.19
N SER A 244 12.99 14.69 -15.09
CA SER A 244 11.64 15.17 -14.75
C SER A 244 10.75 14.07 -14.17
N GLU A 245 10.72 12.89 -14.81
CA GLU A 245 9.89 11.77 -14.34
C GLU A 245 10.45 11.16 -13.04
N ALA A 246 11.76 11.09 -12.87
CA ALA A 246 12.36 10.64 -11.62
C ALA A 246 12.09 11.60 -10.46
N ASP A 247 12.20 12.91 -10.67
CA ASP A 247 11.90 13.92 -9.64
C ASP A 247 10.41 13.92 -9.28
N LYS A 248 9.52 13.77 -10.28
CA LYS A 248 8.10 13.54 -10.05
C LYS A 248 7.89 12.27 -9.21
N ARG A 249 8.49 11.15 -9.62
CA ARG A 249 8.42 9.86 -8.92
C ARG A 249 8.82 9.99 -7.45
N ILE A 250 9.92 10.68 -7.17
CA ILE A 250 10.42 10.94 -5.82
C ILE A 250 9.43 11.80 -5.04
N SER A 251 8.94 12.91 -5.61
CA SER A 251 8.03 13.81 -4.89
C SER A 251 6.68 13.15 -4.56
N GLU A 252 6.18 12.27 -5.43
CA GLU A 252 4.91 11.57 -5.25
C GLU A 252 5.02 10.28 -4.44
N ALA A 253 6.23 9.74 -4.25
CA ALA A 253 6.51 8.53 -3.47
C ALA A 253 6.26 8.71 -1.97
N LEU A 254 5.80 7.63 -1.33
CA LEU A 254 5.70 7.56 0.13
C LEU A 254 7.03 7.12 0.72
N HIS A 255 7.64 7.97 1.53
CA HIS A 255 8.86 7.66 2.26
C HIS A 255 8.46 7.12 3.64
N VAL A 256 8.90 5.92 4.00
CA VAL A 256 8.59 5.28 5.28
C VAL A 256 9.85 5.21 6.12
N MET A 257 9.78 5.69 7.36
CA MET A 257 10.85 5.62 8.35
C MET A 257 10.42 4.76 9.53
N SER A 258 11.24 3.77 9.93
CA SER A 258 11.00 2.93 11.12
C SER A 258 12.31 2.71 11.87
N LEU A 259 12.51 3.44 12.95
CA LEU A 259 13.76 3.55 13.70
C LEU A 259 13.48 3.83 15.17
N GLY A 260 14.46 3.56 16.03
CA GLY A 260 14.52 4.07 17.38
C GLY A 260 14.52 2.99 18.46
N THR A 261 13.96 1.81 18.18
CA THR A 261 13.91 0.73 19.19
C THR A 261 15.31 0.29 19.61
N ASN A 262 16.23 0.16 18.65
CA ASN A 262 17.63 -0.23 18.92
C ASN A 262 18.40 0.87 19.67
N ASP A 263 18.06 2.15 19.46
CA ASP A 263 18.70 3.24 20.20
C ASP A 263 18.47 3.08 21.71
N PHE A 264 17.28 2.65 22.11
CA PHE A 264 16.95 2.44 23.51
C PHE A 264 17.38 1.06 24.02
N LEU A 265 16.97 -0.02 23.34
CA LEU A 265 17.18 -1.37 23.85
C LEU A 265 18.64 -1.83 23.71
N GLU A 266 19.25 -1.64 22.53
CA GLU A 266 20.62 -2.11 22.29
C GLU A 266 21.67 -1.13 22.84
N ASN A 267 21.57 0.16 22.45
CA ASN A 267 22.63 1.14 22.75
C ASN A 267 22.49 1.83 24.12
N TYR A 268 21.27 2.23 24.50
CA TYR A 268 21.08 2.95 25.76
C TYR A 268 21.09 1.99 26.96
N TYR A 269 20.23 0.97 26.99
CA TYR A 269 20.06 0.09 28.16
C TYR A 269 21.01 -1.11 28.22
N SER A 270 21.25 -1.79 27.10
CA SER A 270 21.96 -3.07 27.13
C SER A 270 23.48 -2.92 27.04
N PHE A 271 23.98 -1.99 26.24
CA PHE A 271 25.43 -1.86 25.98
C PHE A 271 26.18 -1.23 27.17
N PRO A 272 27.08 -1.95 27.85
CA PRO A 272 27.84 -1.40 28.98
C PRO A 272 28.73 -0.23 28.53
N GLY A 273 28.66 0.90 29.24
CA GLY A 273 29.36 2.12 28.84
C GLY A 273 28.72 2.84 27.62
N GLY A 274 27.56 2.37 27.16
CA GLY A 274 26.74 3.01 26.12
C GLY A 274 26.10 4.32 26.58
N ARG A 275 25.02 4.72 25.90
CA ARG A 275 24.44 6.07 26.05
C ARG A 275 23.85 6.36 27.43
N GLN A 276 23.47 5.35 28.20
CA GLN A 276 23.02 5.53 29.59
C GLN A 276 24.11 6.13 30.51
N SER A 277 25.39 5.96 30.18
CA SER A 277 26.50 6.57 30.95
C SER A 277 26.70 8.06 30.65
N GLN A 278 26.13 8.56 29.54
CA GLN A 278 26.35 9.90 29.01
C GLN A 278 25.10 10.78 29.09
N PHE A 279 23.91 10.17 29.03
CA PHE A 279 22.64 10.87 28.95
C PHE A 279 21.64 10.32 29.97
N SER A 280 20.81 11.20 30.53
CA SER A 280 19.50 10.77 31.04
C SER A 280 18.60 10.37 29.86
N VAL A 281 17.59 9.54 30.10
CA VAL A 281 16.68 9.05 29.05
C VAL A 281 16.07 10.23 28.28
N THR A 282 15.52 11.22 28.98
CA THR A 282 14.91 12.40 28.34
C THR A 282 15.89 13.19 27.48
N ARG A 283 17.15 13.34 27.91
CA ARG A 283 18.17 14.02 27.09
C ARG A 283 18.55 13.21 25.87
N TYR A 284 18.53 11.88 25.99
CA TYR A 284 18.78 11.00 24.85
C TYR A 284 17.62 11.04 23.86
N GLU A 285 16.37 11.03 24.33
CA GLU A 285 15.19 11.27 23.48
C GLU A 285 15.32 12.58 22.70
N ASP A 286 15.65 13.70 23.36
CA ASP A 286 15.83 15.00 22.69
C ASP A 286 16.95 14.97 21.65
N TYR A 287 18.04 14.25 21.94
CA TYR A 287 19.13 14.03 21.00
C TYR A 287 18.67 13.28 19.74
N LEU A 288 17.93 12.18 19.90
CA LEU A 288 17.38 11.41 18.77
C LEU A 288 16.35 12.22 17.97
N ILE A 289 15.52 13.04 18.61
CA ILE A 289 14.60 13.97 17.93
C ILE A 289 15.37 14.97 17.06
N GLY A 290 16.49 15.49 17.54
CA GLY A 290 17.37 16.36 16.75
C GLY A 290 17.89 15.67 15.48
N ILE A 291 18.29 14.39 15.58
CA ILE A 291 18.71 13.60 14.43
C ILE A 291 17.55 13.36 13.46
N ALA A 292 16.39 12.93 13.97
CA ALA A 292 15.18 12.71 13.16
C ALA A 292 14.78 13.98 12.39
N THR A 293 14.82 15.14 13.06
CA THR A 293 14.55 16.46 12.47
C THR A 293 15.47 16.73 11.28
N ASN A 294 16.79 16.54 11.47
CA ASN A 294 17.78 16.80 10.43
C ASN A 294 17.64 15.82 9.26
N PHE A 295 17.34 14.54 9.54
CA PHE A 295 17.16 13.54 8.51
C PHE A 295 15.93 13.83 7.65
N ILE A 296 14.79 14.18 8.27
CA ILE A 296 13.57 14.56 7.54
C ILE A 296 13.82 15.81 6.68
N LYS A 297 14.51 16.82 7.20
CA LYS A 297 14.90 18.01 6.42
C LYS A 297 15.81 17.64 5.24
N ALA A 298 16.72 16.69 5.41
CA ALA A 298 17.56 16.19 4.32
C ALA A 298 16.73 15.46 3.25
N LEU A 299 15.81 14.58 3.63
CA LEU A 299 14.89 13.93 2.69
C LEU A 299 14.05 14.95 1.92
N TYR A 300 13.50 15.94 2.63
CA TYR A 300 12.74 17.04 2.02
C TYR A 300 13.58 17.83 1.02
N GLY A 301 14.84 18.16 1.37
CA GLY A 301 15.80 18.82 0.47
C GLY A 301 16.17 17.97 -0.75
N LEU A 302 16.05 16.64 -0.65
CA LEU A 302 16.22 15.70 -1.76
C LEU A 302 14.91 15.45 -2.55
N GLY A 303 13.83 16.17 -2.27
CA GLY A 303 12.58 16.11 -3.03
C GLY A 303 11.47 15.28 -2.40
N ALA A 304 11.67 14.64 -1.24
CA ALA A 304 10.60 13.92 -0.56
C ALA A 304 9.48 14.88 -0.13
N ARG A 305 8.22 14.51 -0.37
CA ARG A 305 7.06 15.29 0.07
C ARG A 305 6.09 14.49 0.93
N LYS A 306 5.88 13.21 0.65
CA LYS A 306 5.03 12.33 1.46
C LYS A 306 5.90 11.46 2.37
N ILE A 307 5.83 11.65 3.69
CA ILE A 307 6.66 10.94 4.66
C ILE A 307 5.79 10.35 5.78
N SER A 308 5.97 9.07 6.06
CA SER A 308 5.45 8.36 7.23
C SER A 308 6.60 8.14 8.22
N LEU A 309 6.50 8.80 9.38
CA LEU A 309 7.41 8.65 10.50
C LEU A 309 6.85 7.63 11.48
N GLY A 310 7.46 6.45 11.53
CA GLY A 310 7.11 5.36 12.43
C GLY A 310 7.42 5.69 13.88
N GLY A 311 6.51 5.32 14.78
CA GLY A 311 6.75 5.34 16.23
C GLY A 311 7.31 4.02 16.74
N LEU A 312 7.73 4.02 18.01
CA LEU A 312 8.17 2.83 18.72
C LEU A 312 6.99 1.92 19.09
N PRO A 313 7.15 0.60 19.00
CA PRO A 313 6.19 -0.36 19.55
C PRO A 313 6.22 -0.33 21.10
N PRO A 314 5.31 -1.05 21.80
CA PRO A 314 5.46 -1.35 23.22
C PRO A 314 6.69 -2.25 23.44
N MET A 315 7.88 -1.65 23.39
CA MET A 315 9.15 -2.37 23.33
C MET A 315 9.44 -3.14 24.62
N GLY A 316 8.88 -2.72 25.76
CA GLY A 316 8.95 -3.49 27.00
C GLY A 316 8.14 -4.79 26.96
N CYS A 317 7.27 -4.98 25.97
CA CYS A 317 6.51 -6.21 25.77
C CYS A 317 7.16 -7.18 24.77
N LEU A 318 8.32 -6.85 24.18
CA LEU A 318 9.04 -7.79 23.33
C LEU A 318 9.47 -9.02 24.14
N PRO A 319 9.48 -10.24 23.57
CA PRO A 319 9.78 -11.45 24.32
C PRO A 319 11.11 -11.40 25.09
N LEU A 320 12.17 -10.84 24.49
CA LEU A 320 13.45 -10.65 25.18
C LEU A 320 13.32 -9.80 26.44
N GLU A 321 12.67 -8.65 26.33
CA GLU A 321 12.50 -7.71 27.45
C GLU A 321 11.61 -8.28 28.55
N ARG A 322 10.70 -9.19 28.19
CA ARG A 322 9.91 -9.95 29.16
C ARG A 322 10.75 -11.01 29.85
N ALA A 323 11.54 -11.77 29.09
CA ALA A 323 12.38 -12.84 29.62
C ALA A 323 13.46 -12.32 30.58
N THR A 324 13.96 -11.09 30.37
CA THR A 324 14.93 -10.44 31.25
C THR A 324 14.27 -9.68 32.43
N ASN A 325 12.96 -9.43 32.37
CA ASN A 325 12.20 -8.77 33.44
C ASN A 325 11.79 -9.73 34.57
N ILE A 326 12.78 -10.43 35.13
CA ILE A 326 12.60 -11.48 36.15
C ILE A 326 11.90 -10.91 37.40
N MET A 327 12.36 -9.74 37.88
CA MET A 327 11.76 -9.06 39.04
C MET A 327 10.34 -8.54 38.78
N GLY A 328 9.99 -8.30 37.51
CA GLY A 328 8.65 -7.94 37.07
C GLY A 328 7.78 -9.15 36.69
N GLY A 329 8.18 -10.37 37.07
CA GLY A 329 7.40 -11.59 36.84
C GLY A 329 7.27 -11.99 35.37
N ASN A 330 8.25 -11.64 34.54
CA ASN A 330 8.25 -11.89 33.08
C ASN A 330 7.07 -11.21 32.34
N GLY A 331 6.50 -10.18 32.95
CA GLY A 331 5.53 -9.27 32.33
C GLY A 331 6.22 -8.23 31.44
N CYS A 332 5.43 -7.41 30.77
CA CYS A 332 5.99 -6.27 30.05
C CYS A 332 6.76 -5.34 31.00
N ASN A 333 7.90 -4.82 30.53
CA ASN A 333 8.66 -3.82 31.26
C ASN A 333 8.03 -2.43 31.10
N ASP A 334 7.36 -1.96 32.16
CA ASP A 334 6.67 -0.66 32.15
C ASP A 334 7.62 0.53 31.95
N ARG A 335 8.87 0.45 32.42
CA ARG A 335 9.86 1.50 32.21
C ARG A 335 10.14 1.70 30.72
N TYR A 336 10.33 0.62 29.98
CA TYR A 336 10.59 0.70 28.54
C TYR A 336 9.36 1.12 27.76
N ASN A 337 8.17 0.65 28.15
CA ASN A 337 6.92 1.09 27.55
C ASN A 337 6.64 2.58 27.77
N ASN A 338 6.98 3.14 28.93
CA ASN A 338 6.87 4.57 29.19
C ASN A 338 7.77 5.38 28.26
N VAL A 339 9.02 4.97 28.06
CA VAL A 339 9.94 5.60 27.10
C VAL A 339 9.41 5.53 25.67
N SER A 340 8.86 4.39 25.25
CA SER A 340 8.20 4.29 23.95
C SER A 340 7.09 5.34 23.79
N MET A 341 6.23 5.52 24.80
CA MET A 341 5.14 6.50 24.75
C MET A 341 5.65 7.94 24.77
N GLU A 342 6.61 8.27 25.64
CA GLU A 342 7.22 9.60 25.75
C GLU A 342 7.89 10.03 24.44
N PHE A 343 8.73 9.15 23.88
CA PHE A 343 9.40 9.39 22.61
C PHE A 343 8.39 9.49 21.44
N ASN A 344 7.36 8.64 21.43
CA ASN A 344 6.29 8.72 20.43
C ASN A 344 5.54 10.06 20.43
N GLU A 345 5.29 10.63 21.61
CA GLU A 345 4.68 11.96 21.70
C GLU A 345 5.63 13.06 21.20
N LYS A 346 6.95 12.92 21.40
CA LYS A 346 7.94 13.84 20.79
C LYS A 346 7.98 13.71 19.27
N LEU A 347 7.99 12.49 18.71
CA LEU A 347 7.94 12.27 17.25
C LEU A 347 6.65 12.84 16.66
N LYS A 348 5.51 12.64 17.33
CA LYS A 348 4.23 13.22 16.91
C LYS A 348 4.29 14.75 16.88
N LYS A 349 4.82 15.39 17.92
CA LYS A 349 5.02 16.87 17.94
C LYS A 349 5.94 17.32 16.81
N LEU A 350 7.05 16.61 16.58
CA LEU A 350 7.96 16.88 15.47
C LEU A 350 7.23 16.86 14.12
N THR A 351 6.31 15.91 13.88
CA THR A 351 5.54 15.92 12.64
C THR A 351 4.68 17.18 12.48
N VAL A 352 4.04 17.65 13.56
CA VAL A 352 3.23 18.87 13.54
C VAL A 352 4.09 20.12 13.27
N GLU A 353 5.26 20.19 13.88
CA GLU A 353 6.20 21.31 13.70
C GLU A 353 6.73 21.37 12.27
N LEU A 354 7.19 20.25 11.72
CA LEU A 354 7.76 20.22 10.37
C LEU A 354 6.72 20.42 9.26
N ASN A 355 5.45 20.00 9.45
CA ASN A 355 4.39 20.35 8.50
C ASN A 355 4.10 21.86 8.45
N LYS A 356 4.36 22.59 9.54
CA LYS A 356 4.23 24.06 9.55
C LYS A 356 5.45 24.75 8.94
N GLU A 357 6.63 24.18 9.15
CA GLU A 357 7.90 24.76 8.68
C GLU A 357 8.14 24.51 7.18
N LEU A 358 7.83 23.31 6.68
CA LEU A 358 8.22 22.86 5.34
C LEU A 358 7.04 22.90 4.38
N SER A 359 7.02 23.90 3.49
CA SER A 359 5.94 24.07 2.52
C SER A 359 5.75 22.85 1.61
N GLY A 360 4.51 22.38 1.48
CA GLY A 360 4.15 21.26 0.60
C GLY A 360 4.60 19.88 1.09
N ILE A 361 5.18 19.76 2.29
CA ILE A 361 5.36 18.45 2.92
C ILE A 361 4.01 17.93 3.43
N LYS A 362 3.88 16.61 3.40
CA LYS A 362 2.85 15.86 4.12
C LYS A 362 3.54 14.80 4.95
N LEU A 363 3.77 15.12 6.21
CA LEU A 363 4.47 14.28 7.17
C LEU A 363 3.48 13.73 8.21
N VAL A 364 3.38 12.41 8.31
CA VAL A 364 2.44 11.75 9.24
C VAL A 364 3.18 10.94 10.28
N PHE A 365 2.65 10.94 11.51
CA PHE A 365 3.12 10.04 12.55
C PHE A 365 2.35 8.72 12.50
N SER A 366 3.05 7.62 12.23
CA SER A 366 2.48 6.28 12.11
C SER A 366 2.83 5.46 13.35
N ASN A 367 1.90 5.38 14.30
CA ASN A 367 2.16 4.78 15.61
C ASN A 367 1.76 3.29 15.68
N PRO A 368 2.71 2.33 15.73
CA PRO A 368 2.38 0.92 15.89
C PRO A 368 2.02 0.54 17.35
N TYR A 369 2.27 1.43 18.32
CA TYR A 369 2.23 1.10 19.74
C TYR A 369 0.88 0.52 20.19
N TYR A 370 -0.20 1.24 19.93
CA TYR A 370 -1.52 0.88 20.45
C TYR A 370 -2.10 -0.36 19.78
N VAL A 371 -1.90 -0.52 18.46
CA VAL A 371 -2.39 -1.71 17.75
C VAL A 371 -1.64 -2.96 18.20
N LEU A 372 -0.32 -2.90 18.35
CA LEU A 372 0.45 -4.06 18.81
C LEU A 372 0.15 -4.39 20.27
N LEU A 373 0.01 -3.37 21.14
CA LEU A 373 -0.38 -3.60 22.53
C LEU A 373 -1.79 -4.21 22.64
N HIS A 374 -2.72 -3.81 21.77
CA HIS A 374 -4.06 -4.39 21.73
C HIS A 374 -4.04 -5.85 21.28
N ILE A 375 -3.22 -6.19 20.27
CA ILE A 375 -2.97 -7.58 19.86
C ILE A 375 -2.45 -8.40 21.04
N ILE A 376 -1.47 -7.89 21.79
CA ILE A 376 -0.88 -8.58 22.94
C ILE A 376 -1.90 -8.79 24.07
N LYS A 377 -2.75 -7.79 24.34
CA LYS A 377 -3.75 -7.84 25.43
C LYS A 377 -5.03 -8.60 25.06
N LYS A 378 -5.38 -8.68 23.77
CA LYS A 378 -6.59 -9.33 23.25
C LYS A 378 -6.26 -10.23 22.05
N PRO A 379 -5.38 -11.25 22.22
CA PRO A 379 -4.86 -12.04 21.10
C PRO A 379 -5.94 -12.84 20.36
N SER A 380 -6.93 -13.37 21.07
CA SER A 380 -8.00 -14.17 20.48
C SER A 380 -8.86 -13.39 19.46
N SER A 381 -9.00 -12.07 19.64
CA SER A 381 -9.71 -11.19 18.69
C SER A 381 -9.00 -11.09 17.33
N TYR A 382 -7.73 -11.50 17.27
CA TYR A 382 -6.91 -11.54 16.05
C TYR A 382 -6.51 -12.98 15.68
N GLY A 383 -7.07 -13.98 16.38
CA GLY A 383 -6.75 -15.39 16.19
C GLY A 383 -5.32 -15.77 16.59
N PHE A 384 -4.73 -15.08 17.58
CA PHE A 384 -3.47 -15.48 18.21
C PHE A 384 -3.74 -16.27 19.50
N GLU A 385 -2.82 -17.15 19.85
CA GLU A 385 -2.83 -17.96 21.06
C GLU A 385 -1.65 -17.60 21.98
N VAL A 386 -0.50 -17.20 21.41
CA VAL A 386 0.73 -16.95 22.15
C VAL A 386 1.26 -15.53 21.90
N THR A 387 1.47 -14.79 23.00
CA THR A 387 1.92 -13.38 22.97
C THR A 387 3.15 -13.10 23.83
N SER A 388 3.56 -14.05 24.68
CA SER A 388 4.61 -13.84 25.68
C SER A 388 5.98 -14.35 25.29
N VAL A 389 6.00 -15.35 24.42
CA VAL A 389 7.21 -15.90 23.82
C VAL A 389 7.02 -15.89 22.31
N ALA A 390 8.14 -15.92 21.59
CA ALA A 390 8.14 -16.00 20.15
C ALA A 390 7.93 -17.43 19.65
N CYS A 391 7.71 -17.56 18.34
CA CYS A 391 7.59 -18.86 17.69
C CYS A 391 8.95 -19.58 17.56
N CYS A 392 10.04 -18.85 17.31
CA CYS A 392 11.33 -19.44 17.02
C CYS A 392 12.07 -19.90 18.28
N ALA A 393 12.66 -21.09 18.22
CA ALA A 393 13.40 -21.71 19.33
C ALA A 393 12.59 -21.69 20.63
N THR A 394 13.18 -21.31 21.77
CA THR A 394 12.41 -21.17 23.03
C THR A 394 11.53 -19.92 23.04
N GLY A 395 11.79 -18.99 22.13
CA GLY A 395 11.06 -17.75 21.94
C GLY A 395 11.31 -16.70 23.02
N MET A 396 12.32 -16.90 23.86
CA MET A 396 12.60 -16.02 25.01
C MET A 396 13.79 -15.09 24.75
N PHE A 397 14.85 -15.58 24.12
CA PHE A 397 16.09 -14.81 23.92
C PHE A 397 16.58 -14.86 22.47
N GLU A 398 16.12 -15.85 21.72
CA GLU A 398 16.66 -16.23 20.44
C GLU A 398 16.23 -15.28 19.33
N MET A 399 17.21 -14.78 18.59
CA MET A 399 17.09 -13.96 17.39
C MET A 399 18.36 -14.12 16.54
N GLY A 400 18.27 -13.83 15.25
CA GLY A 400 19.37 -14.04 14.31
C GLY A 400 19.83 -15.50 14.36
N TYR A 401 21.13 -15.76 14.43
CA TYR A 401 21.69 -17.12 14.39
C TYR A 401 21.27 -18.02 15.56
N SER A 402 20.81 -17.45 16.67
CA SER A 402 20.27 -18.24 17.78
C SER A 402 18.84 -18.74 17.53
N CYS A 403 18.15 -18.17 16.54
CA CYS A 403 16.92 -18.68 15.97
C CYS A 403 17.29 -19.47 14.69
N ASN A 404 17.59 -20.76 14.84
CA ASN A 404 18.09 -21.59 13.74
C ASN A 404 17.22 -22.83 13.51
N ARG A 405 17.43 -23.50 12.37
CA ARG A 405 16.61 -24.65 11.94
C ARG A 405 16.72 -25.86 12.88
N ASP A 406 17.84 -26.01 13.58
CA ASP A 406 18.08 -27.18 14.43
C ASP A 406 17.36 -27.07 15.78
N ASP A 407 16.73 -25.92 16.08
CA ASP A 407 15.96 -25.69 17.30
C ASP A 407 14.63 -26.45 17.29
N LEU A 408 14.59 -27.56 18.03
CA LEU A 408 13.41 -28.44 18.19
C LEU A 408 12.17 -27.77 18.80
N PHE A 409 12.33 -26.57 19.39
CA PHE A 409 11.25 -25.83 20.03
C PHE A 409 10.54 -24.84 19.10
N THR A 410 11.04 -24.64 17.89
CA THR A 410 10.40 -23.74 16.92
C THR A 410 8.97 -24.20 16.63
N CYS A 411 8.01 -23.28 16.78
CA CYS A 411 6.59 -23.57 16.67
C CYS A 411 6.21 -24.06 15.26
N THR A 412 5.21 -24.95 15.17
CA THR A 412 4.72 -25.50 13.90
C THR A 412 3.81 -24.53 13.13
N ASP A 413 3.10 -23.64 13.84
CA ASP A 413 2.17 -22.67 13.23
C ASP A 413 2.43 -21.25 13.74
N ALA A 414 3.12 -20.45 12.93
CA ALA A 414 3.42 -19.06 13.28
C ALA A 414 2.19 -18.14 13.29
N ASN A 415 1.05 -18.54 12.70
CA ASN A 415 -0.16 -17.72 12.72
C ASN A 415 -0.82 -17.65 14.11
N LYS A 416 -0.40 -18.52 15.03
CA LYS A 416 -0.83 -18.51 16.44
C LYS A 416 0.04 -17.62 17.32
N TYR A 417 1.17 -17.11 16.81
CA TYR A 417 2.15 -16.33 17.57
C TYR A 417 2.18 -14.89 17.10
N VAL A 418 2.26 -13.96 18.07
CA VAL A 418 2.44 -12.53 17.76
C VAL A 418 3.88 -12.26 17.27
N PHE A 419 4.86 -12.89 17.93
CA PHE A 419 6.28 -12.69 17.66
C PHE A 419 6.90 -13.89 16.94
N TRP A 420 7.76 -13.60 15.98
CA TRP A 420 8.51 -14.60 15.24
C TRP A 420 9.73 -15.05 16.03
N ASP A 421 10.59 -14.11 16.39
CA ASP A 421 11.75 -14.32 17.28
C ASP A 421 11.62 -13.41 18.51
N ALA A 422 12.65 -13.37 19.37
CA ALA A 422 12.57 -12.66 20.64
C ALA A 422 12.40 -11.13 20.53
N PHE A 423 12.39 -10.57 19.32
CA PHE A 423 12.30 -9.15 19.04
C PHE A 423 11.26 -8.79 17.97
N HIS A 424 11.13 -9.61 16.93
CA HIS A 424 10.44 -9.25 15.71
C HIS A 424 9.05 -9.91 15.57
N PRO A 425 8.05 -9.23 14.98
CA PRO A 425 6.73 -9.81 14.77
C PRO A 425 6.67 -10.91 13.70
N THR A 426 5.66 -11.77 13.79
CA THR A 426 5.33 -12.69 12.69
C THR A 426 4.76 -11.95 11.48
N GLN A 427 4.80 -12.59 10.30
CA GLN A 427 4.17 -12.09 9.08
C GLN A 427 2.69 -11.73 9.31
N LYS A 428 1.96 -12.54 10.11
CA LYS A 428 0.55 -12.26 10.43
C LYS A 428 0.40 -10.99 11.25
N THR A 429 1.24 -10.78 12.26
CA THR A 429 1.26 -9.53 13.03
C THR A 429 1.60 -8.33 12.14
N ASN A 430 2.63 -8.46 11.29
CA ASN A 430 3.02 -7.42 10.32
C ASN A 430 1.86 -7.06 9.38
N SER A 431 1.08 -8.06 8.92
CA SER A 431 -0.11 -7.84 8.09
C SER A 431 -1.23 -7.09 8.83
N ILE A 432 -1.48 -7.41 10.10
CA ILE A 432 -2.52 -6.73 10.88
C ILE A 432 -2.11 -5.28 11.18
N VAL A 433 -0.86 -5.07 11.59
CA VAL A 433 -0.32 -3.74 11.91
C VAL A 433 -0.31 -2.86 10.66
N SER A 434 0.16 -3.38 9.51
CA SER A 434 0.14 -2.64 8.24
C SER A 434 -1.28 -2.26 7.82
N ASN A 435 -2.24 -3.19 7.89
CA ASN A 435 -3.64 -2.92 7.57
C ASN A 435 -4.24 -1.82 8.47
N TYR A 436 -3.91 -1.83 9.76
CA TYR A 436 -4.33 -0.78 10.68
C TYR A 436 -3.74 0.58 10.29
N VAL A 437 -2.42 0.64 10.09
CA VAL A 437 -1.69 1.87 9.77
C VAL A 437 -2.14 2.43 8.42
N VAL A 438 -2.32 1.60 7.40
CA VAL A 438 -2.84 2.02 6.09
C VAL A 438 -4.21 2.64 6.23
N LYS A 439 -5.16 1.95 6.88
CA LYS A 439 -6.55 2.42 6.98
C LYS A 439 -6.74 3.65 7.86
N LYS A 440 -5.92 3.81 8.90
CA LYS A 440 -6.09 4.84 9.93
C LYS A 440 -5.17 6.04 9.77
N VAL A 441 -4.03 5.85 9.11
CA VAL A 441 -2.98 6.87 9.01
C VAL A 441 -2.61 7.13 7.57
N LEU A 442 -2.27 6.11 6.77
CA LEU A 442 -1.68 6.35 5.44
C LEU A 442 -2.72 6.61 4.33
N ALA A 443 -4.00 6.37 4.60
CA ALA A 443 -5.09 6.62 3.66
C ALA A 443 -5.15 8.08 3.18
N GLU A 444 -4.59 9.02 3.94
CA GLU A 444 -4.49 10.42 3.51
C GLU A 444 -3.52 10.63 2.34
N PHE A 445 -2.65 9.68 2.01
CA PHE A 445 -1.74 9.77 0.87
C PHE A 445 -2.33 9.28 -0.46
N LEU A 446 -3.55 8.73 -0.43
CA LEU A 446 -4.29 8.19 -1.59
C LEU A 446 -4.98 9.28 -2.43
#